data_AF-A0A1J5L3C0-F1
#
_entry.id   AF-A0A1J5L3C0-F1
#
_cell.length_a   1.000
_cell.length_b   1.000
_cell.length_c   1.000
_cell.angle_alpha   90.00
_cell.angle_beta   90.00
_cell.angle_gamma   90.00
#
_symmetry.space_group_name_H-M   'P 1'
#
loop_
_entity.id
_entity.type
_entity.pdbx_description
1 polymer ?
#
loop_
_entity_poly.entity_id
_entity_poly.type
_entity_poly.pdbx_seq_one_letter_code
_entity_poly.pdbx_strand_id
1 'polypeptide(L)'
;MSTYVEICGGEQKTPQNTGYKKQCIESKLQIPVISNGYKFENVGDFKDPQKWKEAIAAKHLVPLFAVYELADASTEDTKFESGNFSKITAKGVEKITFECYLSVCAYAALKSYENSGDYSELFEFNEDGDYSGIFDSDNTKVRGRRIKSLTVTRIRATKDKVPYVKGEITFADKDDVLDAVIVKSELSDTDLDGIFDVQLTQVSASSTSIRFKASSGCAGGSLVTSLTQADLVVKDTSGTVQGVSLIAADSDGVFELTGTGFASDFTVSINGVVTQAAIMYESPEVLKITI
;
A
#
# COMPACT_ATOMS: atom_id res chain seq x y z
N MET A 1 -12.48 28.47 -3.75
CA MET A 1 -13.76 27.95 -4.29
C MET A 1 -13.42 26.66 -5.02
N SER A 2 -13.47 25.54 -4.29
CA SER A 2 -13.04 24.24 -4.82
C SER A 2 -14.12 23.72 -5.76
N THR A 3 -13.74 23.49 -7.03
CA THR A 3 -14.67 22.93 -8.03
C THR A 3 -14.74 21.44 -7.78
N TYR A 4 -15.87 20.95 -7.28
CA TYR A 4 -16.19 19.54 -7.22
C TYR A 4 -16.66 19.11 -8.61
N VAL A 5 -16.16 17.98 -9.11
CA VAL A 5 -16.83 17.29 -10.22
C VAL A 5 -17.55 16.12 -9.59
N GLU A 6 -18.83 16.34 -9.29
CA GLU A 6 -19.78 15.27 -8.99
C GLU A 6 -20.13 14.61 -10.33
N ILE A 7 -19.47 13.50 -10.64
CA ILE A 7 -19.81 12.71 -11.82
C ILE A 7 -20.93 11.77 -11.41
N CYS A 8 -22.12 12.04 -11.95
CA CYS A 8 -23.24 11.11 -12.10
C CYS A 8 -23.90 10.59 -10.81
N GLY A 9 -24.91 11.32 -10.32
CA GLY A 9 -25.86 10.82 -9.33
C GLY A 9 -26.55 9.52 -9.79
N GLY A 10 -26.59 8.56 -8.87
CA GLY A 10 -27.23 7.26 -9.05
C GLY A 10 -28.75 7.34 -9.25
N GLU A 11 -29.23 6.43 -10.10
CA GLU A 11 -30.61 6.02 -10.37
C GLU A 11 -31.43 6.75 -11.46
N GLN A 12 -31.91 5.91 -12.40
CA GLN A 12 -32.52 6.14 -13.73
C GLN A 12 -31.59 6.64 -14.85
N LYS A 13 -31.32 5.72 -15.81
CA LYS A 13 -30.63 5.94 -17.09
C LYS A 13 -31.44 6.85 -18.03
N THR A 14 -31.64 8.10 -17.62
CA THR A 14 -32.00 9.16 -18.55
C THR A 14 -30.75 9.53 -19.35
N PRO A 15 -30.86 9.76 -20.68
CA PRO A 15 -29.73 10.28 -21.44
C PRO A 15 -29.20 11.56 -20.79
N GLN A 16 -27.93 11.57 -20.41
CA GLN A 16 -27.29 12.74 -19.84
C GLN A 16 -26.88 13.72 -20.95
N ASN A 17 -26.86 15.01 -20.63
CA ASN A 17 -26.41 16.04 -21.56
C ASN A 17 -24.89 15.89 -21.85
N THR A 18 -24.49 15.94 -23.11
CA THR A 18 -23.08 15.71 -23.53
C THR A 18 -22.22 16.99 -23.59
N GLY A 19 -22.78 18.15 -23.24
CA GLY A 19 -22.05 19.42 -23.30
C GLY A 19 -20.89 19.46 -22.29
N TYR A 20 -19.66 19.67 -22.76
CA TYR A 20 -18.46 19.72 -21.91
C TYR A 20 -17.70 21.04 -22.09
N LYS A 21 -17.18 21.60 -20.99
CA LYS A 21 -16.25 22.75 -21.00
C LYS A 21 -14.81 22.35 -20.69
N LYS A 22 -14.64 21.35 -19.82
CA LYS A 22 -13.37 20.72 -19.44
C LYS A 22 -13.66 19.27 -19.09
N GLN A 23 -12.86 18.34 -19.61
CA GLN A 23 -12.95 16.93 -19.26
C GLN A 23 -11.89 16.62 -18.18
N CYS A 24 -12.26 15.85 -17.17
CA CYS A 24 -11.31 15.26 -16.23
C CYS A 24 -10.95 13.88 -16.79
N ILE A 25 -9.72 13.74 -17.27
CA ILE A 25 -9.21 12.49 -17.84
C ILE A 25 -8.07 12.04 -16.91
N GLU A 26 -8.11 10.78 -16.49
CA GLU A 26 -7.06 10.18 -15.69
C GLU A 26 -5.85 9.88 -16.59
N SER A 27 -4.64 10.16 -16.08
CA SER A 27 -3.42 9.69 -16.72
C SER A 27 -3.11 8.25 -16.32
N LYS A 28 -2.00 7.73 -16.82
CA LYS A 28 -1.58 6.35 -16.60
C LYS A 28 -1.38 6.06 -15.11
N LEU A 29 -1.89 4.93 -14.63
CA LEU A 29 -1.63 4.43 -13.28
C LEU A 29 -0.12 4.35 -13.00
N GLN A 30 0.29 4.98 -11.91
CA GLN A 30 1.65 5.00 -11.39
C GLN A 30 1.78 4.14 -10.13
N ILE A 31 0.88 4.28 -9.15
CA ILE A 31 0.92 3.51 -7.89
C ILE A 31 -0.46 2.93 -7.61
N PRO A 32 -0.61 1.59 -7.59
CA PRO A 32 -1.81 0.95 -7.09
C PRO A 32 -1.78 0.93 -5.56
N VAL A 33 -2.85 1.35 -4.89
CA VAL A 33 -3.00 1.23 -3.44
C VAL A 33 -4.16 0.29 -3.14
N ILE A 34 -3.85 -0.90 -2.64
CA ILE A 34 -4.88 -1.89 -2.30
C ILE A 34 -5.46 -1.62 -0.91
N SER A 35 -6.74 -1.93 -0.73
CA SER A 35 -7.48 -1.66 0.48
C SER A 35 -8.22 -2.89 1.00
N ASN A 36 -8.32 -2.99 2.33
CA ASN A 36 -9.11 -4.01 3.02
C ASN A 36 -10.57 -3.61 3.25
N GLY A 37 -11.14 -2.81 2.34
CA GLY A 37 -12.49 -2.26 2.45
C GLY A 37 -12.55 -0.95 3.25
N TYR A 38 -11.41 -0.28 3.41
CA TYR A 38 -11.32 1.02 4.07
C TYR A 38 -12.09 2.08 3.29
N LYS A 39 -12.80 2.94 4.02
CA LYS A 39 -13.59 4.03 3.45
C LYS A 39 -13.21 5.33 4.14
N PHE A 40 -12.91 6.33 3.34
CA PHE A 40 -12.82 7.70 3.79
C PHE A 40 -14.21 8.22 4.08
N GLU A 41 -14.39 8.96 5.17
CA GLU A 41 -15.73 9.40 5.59
C GLU A 41 -16.36 10.38 4.59
N ASN A 42 -15.53 11.11 3.83
CA ASN A 42 -15.96 12.02 2.79
C ASN A 42 -14.79 12.36 1.83
N VAL A 43 -15.08 13.13 0.76
CA VAL A 43 -14.06 13.59 -0.21
C VAL A 43 -12.99 14.50 0.42
N GLY A 44 -13.31 15.22 1.50
CA GLY A 44 -12.34 16.01 2.26
C GLY A 44 -11.31 15.12 2.97
N ASP A 45 -11.78 14.09 3.67
CA ASP A 45 -10.90 13.08 4.29
C ASP A 45 -10.09 12.32 3.24
N PHE A 46 -10.68 12.02 2.08
CA PHE A 46 -9.98 11.40 0.95
C PHE A 46 -8.85 12.28 0.42
N LYS A 47 -8.98 13.61 0.55
CA LYS A 47 -7.95 14.59 0.14
C LYS A 47 -6.82 14.77 1.14
N ASP A 48 -7.04 14.39 2.40
CA ASP A 48 -6.14 14.68 3.49
C ASP A 48 -4.96 13.68 3.51
N PRO A 49 -3.71 14.11 3.25
CA PRO A 49 -2.55 13.24 3.30
C PRO A 49 -2.36 12.52 4.63
N GLN A 50 -2.79 13.15 5.72
CA GLN A 50 -2.70 12.56 7.04
C GLN A 50 -3.62 11.35 7.20
N LYS A 51 -4.81 11.38 6.56
CA LYS A 51 -5.76 10.25 6.60
C LYS A 51 -5.22 9.03 5.86
N TRP A 52 -4.56 9.26 4.71
CA TRP A 52 -3.85 8.20 4.01
C TRP A 52 -2.77 7.58 4.88
N LYS A 53 -1.92 8.42 5.50
CA LYS A 53 -0.85 7.93 6.39
C LYS A 53 -1.38 7.15 7.58
N GLU A 54 -2.43 7.64 8.23
CA GLU A 54 -3.10 6.95 9.34
C GLU A 54 -3.63 5.58 8.90
N ALA A 55 -4.26 5.50 7.73
CA ALA A 55 -4.80 4.26 7.19
C ALA A 55 -3.70 3.29 6.73
N ILE A 56 -2.59 3.77 6.17
CA ILE A 56 -1.41 2.97 5.82
C ILE A 56 -0.76 2.40 7.09
N ALA A 57 -0.52 3.23 8.10
CA ALA A 57 0.05 2.82 9.38
C ALA A 57 -0.83 1.77 10.09
N ALA A 58 -2.16 1.89 9.95
CA ALA A 58 -3.12 0.91 10.43
C ALA A 58 -3.27 -0.33 9.53
N LYS A 59 -2.53 -0.41 8.42
CA LYS A 59 -2.58 -1.50 7.41
C LYS A 59 -3.97 -1.68 6.79
N HIS A 60 -4.76 -0.62 6.76
CA HIS A 60 -6.00 -0.57 6.01
C HIS A 60 -5.77 -0.34 4.51
N LEU A 61 -4.68 0.37 4.20
CA LEU A 61 -4.22 0.67 2.86
C LEU A 61 -2.79 0.19 2.71
N VAL A 62 -2.47 -0.37 1.54
CA VAL A 62 -1.10 -0.77 1.21
C VAL A 62 -0.76 -0.20 -0.16
N PRO A 63 0.14 0.80 -0.22
CA PRO A 63 0.76 1.20 -1.46
C PRO A 63 1.59 0.05 -2.01
N LEU A 64 1.31 -0.33 -3.25
CA LEU A 64 2.13 -1.30 -3.96
C LEU A 64 3.28 -0.59 -4.66
N PHE A 65 4.05 -1.34 -5.43
CA PHE A 65 5.19 -0.80 -6.15
C PHE A 65 4.78 0.02 -7.38
N ALA A 66 5.62 1.00 -7.73
CA ALA A 66 5.44 1.81 -8.91
C ALA A 66 5.32 0.97 -10.19
N VAL A 67 4.34 1.33 -11.02
CA VAL A 67 4.02 0.73 -12.30
C VAL A 67 4.86 1.39 -13.40
N TYR A 68 5.59 0.58 -14.14
CA TYR A 68 6.41 1.04 -15.25
C TYR A 68 5.66 0.98 -16.57
N GLU A 69 5.08 -0.18 -16.90
CA GLU A 69 4.22 -0.39 -18.07
C GLU A 69 2.81 -0.77 -17.60
N LEU A 70 1.79 -0.23 -18.27
CA LEU A 70 0.38 -0.52 -18.05
C LEU A 70 -0.24 -0.89 -19.39
N ALA A 71 -1.06 -1.93 -19.41
CA ALA A 71 -1.81 -2.33 -20.59
C ALA A 71 -3.22 -2.77 -20.21
N ASP A 72 -4.18 -2.37 -21.05
CA ASP A 72 -5.55 -2.88 -20.99
C ASP A 72 -5.58 -4.33 -21.49
N ALA A 73 -6.24 -5.19 -20.72
CA ALA A 73 -6.48 -6.59 -21.03
C ALA A 73 -7.95 -6.96 -20.86
N SER A 74 -8.83 -5.95 -20.92
CA SER A 74 -10.27 -6.09 -20.81
C SER A 74 -10.85 -6.94 -21.94
N THR A 75 -11.98 -7.58 -21.66
CA THR A 75 -12.70 -8.39 -22.65
C THR A 75 -14.05 -7.76 -22.97
N GLU A 76 -14.50 -7.94 -24.21
CA GLU A 76 -15.82 -7.49 -24.67
C GLU A 76 -16.98 -8.34 -24.11
N ASP A 77 -18.19 -7.78 -24.15
CA ASP A 77 -19.41 -8.52 -23.86
C ASP A 77 -19.58 -9.68 -24.86
N THR A 78 -19.81 -10.89 -24.35
CA THR A 78 -20.17 -12.03 -25.20
C THR A 78 -21.64 -11.95 -25.58
N LYS A 79 -21.94 -12.11 -26.86
CA LYS A 79 -23.30 -12.01 -27.41
C LYS A 79 -23.70 -13.30 -28.10
N PHE A 80 -24.96 -13.71 -27.91
CA PHE A 80 -25.62 -14.66 -28.79
C PHE A 80 -26.35 -13.88 -29.88
N GLU A 81 -26.05 -14.19 -31.14
CA GLU A 81 -26.65 -13.54 -32.29
C GLU A 81 -27.30 -14.56 -33.22
N SER A 82 -28.54 -14.31 -33.63
CA SER A 82 -29.28 -15.12 -34.60
C SER A 82 -30.25 -14.25 -35.39
N GLY A 83 -30.00 -14.08 -36.68
CA GLY A 83 -30.74 -13.11 -37.51
C GLY A 83 -30.64 -11.70 -36.94
N ASN A 84 -31.79 -11.10 -36.63
CA ASN A 84 -31.87 -9.75 -36.03
C ASN A 84 -31.89 -9.76 -34.49
N PHE A 85 -31.77 -10.94 -33.87
CA PHE A 85 -31.73 -11.07 -32.41
C PHE A 85 -30.29 -11.03 -31.92
N SER A 86 -30.00 -10.13 -30.98
CA SER A 86 -28.74 -10.08 -30.25
C SER A 86 -29.04 -10.01 -28.75
N LYS A 87 -28.42 -10.87 -27.95
CA LYS A 87 -28.53 -10.87 -26.48
C LYS A 87 -27.16 -11.07 -25.86
N ILE A 88 -26.80 -10.20 -24.91
CA ILE A 88 -25.60 -10.35 -24.09
C ILE A 88 -25.77 -11.59 -23.20
N THR A 89 -24.89 -12.56 -23.34
CA THR A 89 -24.88 -13.82 -22.58
C THR A 89 -23.87 -13.78 -21.43
N ALA A 90 -22.82 -12.98 -21.55
CA ALA A 90 -21.88 -12.68 -20.48
C ALA A 90 -21.35 -11.25 -20.64
N LYS A 91 -21.23 -10.54 -19.52
CA LYS A 91 -20.56 -9.24 -19.49
C LYS A 91 -19.06 -9.43 -19.69
N GLY A 92 -18.47 -8.51 -20.43
CA GLY A 92 -17.05 -8.31 -20.50
C GLY A 92 -16.47 -8.04 -19.13
N VAL A 93 -15.18 -8.27 -18.97
CA VAL A 93 -14.46 -8.11 -17.71
C VAL A 93 -13.41 -7.04 -17.92
N GLU A 94 -13.44 -6.00 -17.09
CA GLU A 94 -12.37 -5.02 -17.07
C GLU A 94 -11.14 -5.62 -16.39
N LYS A 95 -9.99 -5.50 -17.06
CA LYS A 95 -8.74 -6.04 -16.57
C LYS A 95 -7.59 -5.14 -17.02
N ILE A 96 -6.71 -4.84 -16.08
CA ILE A 96 -5.44 -4.19 -16.36
C ILE A 96 -4.29 -5.15 -16.07
N THR A 97 -3.21 -4.99 -16.83
CA THR A 97 -1.93 -5.63 -16.54
C THR A 97 -0.87 -4.56 -16.36
N PHE A 98 0.00 -4.75 -15.37
CA PHE A 98 1.05 -3.81 -15.07
C PHE A 98 2.39 -4.51 -14.88
N GLU A 99 3.47 -3.78 -15.09
CA GLU A 99 4.83 -4.27 -14.91
C GLU A 99 5.61 -3.44 -13.89
N CYS A 100 6.34 -4.13 -13.02
CA CYS A 100 7.24 -3.53 -12.02
C CYS A 100 8.64 -4.17 -12.10
N TYR A 101 9.68 -3.36 -11.95
CA TYR A 101 11.07 -3.85 -11.88
C TYR A 101 11.50 -4.04 -10.43
N LEU A 102 11.25 -5.23 -9.90
CA LEU A 102 11.39 -5.53 -8.48
C LEU A 102 12.52 -6.50 -8.17
N SER A 103 13.15 -6.31 -7.01
CA SER A 103 14.00 -7.33 -6.40
C SER A 103 13.17 -8.57 -6.03
N VAL A 104 13.84 -9.69 -5.74
CA VAL A 104 13.14 -10.93 -5.34
C VAL A 104 12.33 -10.73 -4.06
N CYS A 105 12.80 -9.89 -3.14
CA CYS A 105 12.08 -9.60 -1.90
C CYS A 105 10.85 -8.74 -2.12
N ALA A 106 10.97 -7.69 -2.94
CA ALA A 106 9.85 -6.86 -3.31
C ALA A 106 8.80 -7.67 -4.10
N TYR A 107 9.23 -8.62 -4.93
CA TYR A 107 8.34 -9.60 -5.55
C TYR A 107 7.62 -10.46 -4.51
N ALA A 108 8.33 -11.00 -3.50
CA ALA A 108 7.71 -11.80 -2.44
C ALA A 108 6.67 -11.00 -1.64
N ALA A 109 6.98 -9.73 -1.34
CA ALA A 109 6.04 -8.81 -0.70
C ALA A 109 4.81 -8.54 -1.59
N LEU A 110 4.98 -8.21 -2.87
CA LEU A 110 3.84 -8.02 -3.77
C LEU A 110 3.00 -9.30 -3.92
N LYS A 111 3.67 -10.46 -3.99
CA LYS A 111 3.03 -11.77 -4.11
C LYS A 111 2.23 -12.17 -2.87
N SER A 112 2.54 -11.65 -1.68
CA SER A 112 1.79 -11.98 -0.46
C SER A 112 0.36 -11.44 -0.48
N TYR A 113 0.10 -10.40 -1.28
CA TYR A 113 -1.24 -9.82 -1.46
C TYR A 113 -2.10 -10.58 -2.47
N GLU A 114 -1.49 -11.39 -3.34
CA GLU A 114 -2.22 -12.27 -4.25
C GLU A 114 -3.09 -13.25 -3.45
N ASN A 115 -4.40 -13.23 -3.71
CA ASN A 115 -5.38 -14.08 -3.02
C ASN A 115 -5.34 -14.00 -1.49
N SER A 116 -4.86 -12.88 -0.92
CA SER A 116 -4.91 -12.65 0.52
C SER A 116 -6.33 -12.72 1.07
N GLY A 117 -7.35 -12.40 0.25
CA GLY A 117 -8.76 -12.34 0.65
C GLY A 117 -9.10 -11.09 1.44
N ASP A 118 -8.10 -10.49 2.11
CA ASP A 118 -8.26 -9.30 2.94
C ASP A 118 -8.26 -8.01 2.13
N TYR A 119 -7.51 -7.94 1.03
CA TYR A 119 -7.41 -6.75 0.19
C TYR A 119 -8.16 -6.95 -1.13
N SER A 120 -9.32 -6.31 -1.27
CA SER A 120 -10.26 -6.53 -2.37
C SER A 120 -10.72 -5.25 -3.06
N GLU A 121 -10.09 -4.13 -2.73
CA GLU A 121 -10.36 -2.84 -3.35
C GLU A 121 -9.05 -2.15 -3.77
N LEU A 122 -9.14 -1.26 -4.76
CA LEU A 122 -8.01 -0.55 -5.35
C LEU A 122 -8.30 0.95 -5.42
N PHE A 123 -7.40 1.77 -4.88
CA PHE A 123 -7.27 3.16 -5.25
C PHE A 123 -6.15 3.30 -6.28
N GLU A 124 -6.35 4.20 -7.24
CA GLU A 124 -5.45 4.38 -8.37
C GLU A 124 -4.77 5.75 -8.28
N PHE A 125 -3.44 5.79 -8.17
CA PHE A 125 -2.64 7.01 -8.25
C PHE A 125 -1.95 7.07 -9.59
N ASN A 126 -2.09 8.18 -10.32
CA ASN A 126 -1.58 8.32 -11.67
C ASN A 126 -0.33 9.20 -11.76
N GLU A 127 0.29 9.22 -12.95
CA GLU A 127 1.55 9.93 -13.23
C GLU A 127 1.46 11.45 -13.10
N ASP A 128 0.26 12.04 -13.16
CA ASP A 128 0.06 13.48 -12.89
C ASP A 128 -0.09 13.78 -11.39
N GLY A 129 0.02 12.74 -10.55
CA GLY A 129 -0.21 12.77 -9.11
C GLY A 129 -1.68 12.63 -8.75
N ASP A 130 -2.64 12.87 -9.66
CA ASP A 130 -4.06 12.74 -9.39
C ASP A 130 -4.40 11.30 -8.94
N TYR A 131 -5.43 11.13 -8.10
CA TYR A 131 -5.84 9.80 -7.66
C TYR A 131 -7.34 9.64 -7.61
N SER A 132 -7.76 8.38 -7.70
CA SER A 132 -9.16 8.02 -7.79
C SER A 132 -9.60 6.90 -6.87
N GLY A 133 -10.88 6.98 -6.53
CA GLY A 133 -11.66 5.98 -5.83
C GLY A 133 -13.10 6.03 -6.34
N ILE A 134 -14.01 5.37 -5.64
CA ILE A 134 -15.43 5.29 -5.98
C ILE A 134 -16.25 5.75 -4.78
N PHE A 135 -17.35 6.47 -5.04
CA PHE A 135 -18.33 6.72 -4.00
C PHE A 135 -18.89 5.39 -3.46
N ASP A 136 -19.03 5.29 -2.14
CA ASP A 136 -19.78 4.20 -1.55
C ASP A 136 -21.28 4.39 -1.81
N SER A 137 -22.10 3.40 -1.46
CA SER A 137 -23.56 3.44 -1.69
C SER A 137 -24.28 4.62 -1.03
N ASP A 138 -23.63 5.33 -0.11
CA ASP A 138 -24.14 6.53 0.56
C ASP A 138 -23.84 7.85 -0.18
N ASN A 139 -23.14 7.78 -1.32
CA ASN A 139 -22.68 8.93 -2.12
C ASN A 139 -21.89 9.98 -1.32
N THR A 140 -21.35 9.60 -0.17
CA THR A 140 -20.62 10.50 0.72
C THR A 140 -19.22 9.96 0.96
N LYS A 141 -19.13 8.69 1.38
CA LYS A 141 -17.86 8.02 1.64
C LYS A 141 -17.16 7.67 0.34
N VAL A 142 -15.84 7.61 0.39
CA VAL A 142 -15.00 7.22 -0.75
C VAL A 142 -14.27 5.93 -0.40
N ARG A 143 -14.33 4.94 -1.28
CA ARG A 143 -13.67 3.64 -1.14
C ARG A 143 -12.89 3.29 -2.41
N GLY A 144 -12.12 2.20 -2.39
CA GLY A 144 -11.43 1.73 -3.59
C GLY A 144 -12.40 1.04 -4.57
N ARG A 145 -12.02 0.97 -5.83
CA ARG A 145 -12.68 0.14 -6.86
C ARG A 145 -12.57 -1.32 -6.49
N ARG A 146 -13.67 -2.09 -6.59
CA ARG A 146 -13.63 -3.50 -6.18
C ARG A 146 -12.87 -4.32 -7.19
N ILE A 147 -11.93 -5.13 -6.71
CA ILE A 147 -11.18 -6.08 -7.52
C ILE A 147 -11.65 -7.50 -7.22
N LYS A 148 -11.79 -8.29 -8.28
CA LYS A 148 -12.08 -9.72 -8.21
C LYS A 148 -10.83 -10.53 -7.89
N SER A 149 -9.69 -10.09 -8.42
CA SER A 149 -8.41 -10.77 -8.22
C SER A 149 -7.23 -9.86 -8.55
N LEU A 150 -6.18 -10.00 -7.77
CA LEU A 150 -4.82 -9.59 -8.10
C LEU A 150 -4.01 -10.86 -8.35
N THR A 151 -3.33 -10.98 -9.49
CA THR A 151 -2.38 -12.06 -9.80
C THR A 151 -1.00 -11.46 -10.03
N VAL A 152 0.04 -12.09 -9.48
CA VAL A 152 1.41 -11.56 -9.51
C VAL A 152 2.35 -12.65 -10.02
N THR A 153 3.02 -12.42 -11.15
CA THR A 153 3.92 -13.40 -11.76
C THR A 153 5.26 -12.77 -12.06
N ARG A 154 6.35 -13.43 -11.65
CA ARG A 154 7.70 -13.00 -12.04
C ARG A 154 8.07 -13.55 -13.41
N ILE A 155 8.39 -12.66 -14.33
CA ILE A 155 8.88 -12.99 -15.67
C ILE A 155 10.41 -13.06 -15.64
N ARG A 156 10.95 -14.12 -16.23
CA ARG A 156 12.41 -14.30 -16.33
C ARG A 156 12.97 -13.33 -17.36
N ALA A 157 14.25 -12.97 -17.17
CA ALA A 157 14.98 -12.18 -18.13
C ALA A 157 15.00 -12.90 -19.49
N THR A 158 14.81 -12.15 -20.56
CA THR A 158 15.05 -12.58 -21.94
C THR A 158 16.27 -11.85 -22.48
N LYS A 159 16.62 -12.09 -23.75
CA LYS A 159 17.68 -11.31 -24.42
C LYS A 159 17.34 -9.82 -24.50
N ASP A 160 16.06 -9.51 -24.63
CA ASP A 160 15.58 -8.17 -24.98
C ASP A 160 15.04 -7.39 -23.78
N LYS A 161 14.81 -8.06 -22.64
CA LYS A 161 14.22 -7.44 -21.44
C LYS A 161 14.78 -8.06 -20.16
N VAL A 162 15.15 -7.22 -19.20
CA VAL A 162 15.56 -7.62 -17.84
C VAL A 162 14.40 -8.29 -17.10
N PRO A 163 14.61 -9.06 -16.01
CA PRO A 163 13.51 -9.71 -15.33
C PRO A 163 12.61 -8.65 -14.68
N TYR A 164 11.30 -8.89 -14.71
CA TYR A 164 10.30 -7.99 -14.17
C TYR A 164 9.17 -8.79 -13.53
N VAL A 165 8.32 -8.11 -12.78
CA VAL A 165 7.11 -8.66 -12.18
C VAL A 165 5.92 -8.14 -12.96
N LYS A 166 5.05 -9.04 -13.40
CA LYS A 166 3.78 -8.72 -14.01
C LYS A 166 2.68 -8.87 -12.97
N GLY A 167 1.92 -7.79 -12.74
CA GLY A 167 0.66 -7.82 -12.01
C GLY A 167 -0.52 -7.82 -12.97
N GLU A 168 -1.59 -8.51 -12.59
CA GLU A 168 -2.87 -8.48 -13.30
C GLU A 168 -3.98 -8.20 -12.30
N ILE A 169 -4.74 -7.13 -12.52
CA ILE A 169 -5.90 -6.77 -11.69
C ILE A 169 -7.14 -6.96 -12.55
N THR A 170 -8.07 -7.75 -12.04
CA THR A 170 -9.40 -7.92 -12.63
C THR A 170 -10.41 -7.20 -11.76
N PHE A 171 -11.16 -6.26 -12.32
CA PHE A 171 -12.18 -5.53 -11.58
C PHE A 171 -13.45 -6.36 -11.42
N ALA A 172 -14.19 -6.11 -10.33
CA ALA A 172 -15.41 -6.84 -10.00
C ALA A 172 -16.59 -6.40 -10.87
N ASP A 173 -16.64 -5.11 -11.22
CA ASP A 173 -17.63 -4.51 -12.11
C ASP A 173 -16.93 -3.50 -13.02
N LYS A 174 -17.16 -3.63 -14.33
CA LYS A 174 -16.59 -2.74 -15.34
C LYS A 174 -17.31 -1.39 -15.43
N ASP A 175 -18.55 -1.33 -14.92
CA ASP A 175 -19.40 -0.15 -15.01
C ASP A 175 -19.27 0.73 -13.74
N ASP A 176 -18.43 0.36 -12.76
CA ASP A 176 -18.26 1.10 -11.49
C ASP A 176 -17.56 2.46 -11.63
N VAL A 177 -16.85 2.67 -12.74
CA VAL A 177 -16.22 3.95 -13.10
C VAL A 177 -17.21 5.11 -13.21
N LEU A 178 -18.51 4.83 -13.35
CA LEU A 178 -19.55 5.85 -13.39
C LEU A 178 -19.68 6.61 -12.06
N ASP A 179 -19.26 6.00 -10.95
CA ASP A 179 -19.31 6.56 -9.59
C ASP A 179 -17.92 7.07 -9.14
N ALA A 180 -17.01 7.33 -10.09
CA ALA A 180 -15.64 7.69 -9.81
C ALA A 180 -15.49 9.07 -9.13
N VAL A 181 -14.61 9.10 -8.13
CA VAL A 181 -14.13 10.30 -7.45
C VAL A 181 -12.69 10.49 -7.85
N ILE A 182 -12.41 11.51 -8.67
CA ILE A 182 -11.05 11.86 -9.10
C ILE A 182 -10.67 13.18 -8.44
N VAL A 183 -9.53 13.19 -7.75
CA VAL A 183 -9.02 14.37 -7.07
C VAL A 183 -7.61 14.70 -7.52
N LYS A 184 -7.33 16.00 -7.62
CA LYS A 184 -5.97 16.49 -7.79
C LYS A 184 -5.20 16.32 -6.51
N SER A 185 -3.99 15.82 -6.63
CA SER A 185 -3.21 15.45 -5.45
C SER A 185 -2.50 16.62 -4.80
N GLU A 186 -2.55 16.59 -3.47
CA GLU A 186 -1.63 17.29 -2.57
C GLU A 186 -0.65 16.30 -1.89
N LEU A 187 -0.77 15.01 -2.19
CA LEU A 187 0.14 13.95 -1.76
C LEU A 187 1.44 14.00 -2.57
N SER A 188 2.54 13.83 -1.87
CA SER A 188 3.88 13.62 -2.42
C SER A 188 4.17 12.13 -2.58
N ASP A 189 5.14 11.78 -3.42
CA ASP A 189 5.60 10.39 -3.59
C ASP A 189 5.95 9.74 -2.24
N THR A 190 6.54 10.51 -1.31
CA THR A 190 6.92 10.02 0.02
C THR A 190 5.75 9.67 0.92
N ASP A 191 4.54 10.17 0.64
CA ASP A 191 3.34 9.82 1.40
C ASP A 191 2.83 8.40 1.07
N LEU A 192 3.35 7.81 -0.01
CA LEU A 192 2.96 6.50 -0.54
C LEU A 192 4.10 5.48 -0.53
N ASP A 193 5.22 5.75 0.17
CA ASP A 193 6.36 4.83 0.27
C ASP A 193 6.02 3.53 1.04
N GLY A 194 4.89 3.50 1.76
CA GLY A 194 4.43 2.35 2.53
C GLY A 194 5.20 2.15 3.84
N ILE A 195 5.14 0.92 4.38
CA ILE A 195 5.83 0.54 5.61
C ILE A 195 7.09 -0.26 5.24
N PHE A 196 8.24 0.17 5.74
CA PHE A 196 9.49 -0.53 5.56
C PHE A 196 9.74 -1.50 6.70
N ASP A 197 9.93 -2.77 6.34
CA ASP A 197 10.41 -3.78 7.29
C ASP A 197 11.81 -3.43 7.78
N VAL A 198 11.98 -3.47 9.10
CA VAL A 198 13.24 -3.24 9.80
C VAL A 198 13.73 -4.53 10.43
N GLN A 199 14.98 -4.88 10.09
CA GLN A 199 15.72 -5.93 10.75
C GLN A 199 16.51 -5.35 11.92
N LEU A 200 16.30 -5.92 13.11
CA LEU A 200 17.07 -5.61 14.30
C LEU A 200 18.17 -6.67 14.49
N THR A 201 19.43 -6.24 14.62
CA THR A 201 20.59 -7.14 14.78
C THR A 201 21.35 -6.80 16.05
N GLN A 202 21.49 -7.76 16.97
CA GLN A 202 22.30 -7.57 18.18
C GLN A 202 23.79 -7.39 17.81
N VAL A 203 24.41 -6.38 18.42
CA VAL A 203 25.86 -6.14 18.36
C VAL A 203 26.53 -6.73 19.61
N SER A 204 25.98 -6.45 20.79
CA SER A 204 26.45 -6.99 22.08
C SER A 204 25.37 -6.83 23.14
N ALA A 205 25.37 -7.66 24.18
CA ALA A 205 24.47 -7.50 25.32
C ALA A 205 25.17 -7.84 26.65
N SER A 206 24.69 -7.23 27.73
CA SER A 206 25.07 -7.47 29.11
C SER A 206 23.83 -7.30 30.00
N SER A 207 23.96 -7.54 31.31
CA SER A 207 22.83 -7.40 32.25
C SER A 207 22.31 -5.97 32.40
N THR A 208 23.01 -4.97 31.86
CA THR A 208 22.64 -3.55 31.96
C THR A 208 22.61 -2.80 30.62
N SER A 209 23.06 -3.43 29.52
CA SER A 209 23.16 -2.80 28.21
C SER A 209 22.83 -3.78 27.10
N ILE A 210 22.00 -3.37 26.14
CA ILE A 210 21.77 -4.07 24.88
C ILE A 210 22.14 -3.13 23.74
N ARG A 211 23.12 -3.51 22.93
CA ARG A 211 23.53 -2.78 21.73
C ARG A 211 23.05 -3.50 20.49
N PHE A 212 22.42 -2.78 19.57
CA PHE A 212 21.86 -3.35 18.35
C PHE A 212 21.88 -2.36 17.19
N LYS A 213 21.79 -2.87 15.96
CA LYS A 213 21.56 -2.08 14.74
C LYS A 213 20.13 -2.28 14.26
N ALA A 214 19.58 -1.24 13.65
CA ALA A 214 18.33 -1.30 12.90
C ALA A 214 18.62 -0.99 11.43
N SER A 215 18.17 -1.83 10.52
CA SER A 215 18.31 -1.60 9.09
C SER A 215 17.03 -1.94 8.33
N SER A 216 16.67 -1.11 7.36
CA SER A 216 15.48 -1.27 6.54
C SER A 216 15.80 -1.84 5.17
N GLY A 217 14.83 -2.55 4.60
CA GLY A 217 14.95 -3.16 3.28
C GLY A 217 15.60 -4.54 3.30
N CYS A 218 15.68 -5.15 2.13
CA CYS A 218 15.98 -6.57 2.07
C CYS A 218 17.44 -6.89 2.39
N ALA A 219 17.65 -7.86 3.29
CA ALA A 219 18.97 -8.30 3.78
C ALA A 219 19.79 -7.20 4.47
N GLY A 220 19.12 -6.32 5.25
CA GLY A 220 19.77 -5.35 6.11
C GLY A 220 20.29 -4.11 5.39
N GLY A 221 19.45 -3.56 4.50
CA GLY A 221 19.78 -2.46 3.58
C GLY A 221 20.25 -1.15 4.24
N SER A 222 19.38 -0.15 4.30
CA SER A 222 19.75 1.19 4.80
C SER A 222 19.69 1.23 6.33
N LEU A 223 20.66 1.88 6.98
CA LEU A 223 20.62 2.05 8.43
C LEU A 223 19.45 2.97 8.83
N VAL A 224 18.69 2.53 9.83
CA VAL A 224 17.65 3.35 10.46
C VAL A 224 18.24 3.95 11.73
N THR A 225 18.50 5.25 11.73
CA THR A 225 19.20 5.93 12.85
C THR A 225 18.31 6.88 13.65
N SER A 226 17.04 7.03 13.26
CA SER A 226 16.11 8.03 13.82
C SER A 226 15.18 7.49 14.92
N LEU A 227 15.25 6.20 15.26
CA LEU A 227 14.38 5.60 16.28
C LEU A 227 14.57 6.28 17.64
N THR A 228 13.46 6.50 18.33
CA THR A 228 13.40 7.04 19.68
C THR A 228 13.03 5.95 20.69
N GLN A 229 13.11 6.26 21.99
CA GLN A 229 12.78 5.29 23.03
C GLN A 229 11.32 4.80 22.94
N ALA A 230 10.38 5.67 22.56
CA ALA A 230 8.96 5.32 22.45
C ALA A 230 8.66 4.36 21.30
N ASP A 231 9.57 4.28 20.33
CA ASP A 231 9.47 3.42 19.16
C ASP A 231 9.89 1.98 19.44
N LEU A 232 10.43 1.70 20.62
CA LEU A 232 11.00 0.40 20.98
C LEU A 232 10.24 -0.20 22.17
N VAL A 233 10.07 -1.51 22.12
CA VAL A 233 9.53 -2.32 23.22
C VAL A 233 10.56 -3.37 23.59
N VAL A 234 10.91 -3.40 24.87
CA VAL A 234 11.73 -4.46 25.45
C VAL A 234 10.85 -5.31 26.36
N LYS A 235 10.81 -6.63 26.13
CA LYS A 235 10.09 -7.57 26.99
C LYS A 235 11.04 -8.58 27.60
N ASP A 236 10.79 -8.92 28.85
CA ASP A 236 11.45 -10.04 29.51
C ASP A 236 10.91 -11.40 29.01
N THR A 237 11.43 -12.49 29.58
CA THR A 237 11.03 -13.86 29.22
C THR A 237 9.59 -14.22 29.62
N SER A 238 8.97 -13.43 30.49
CA SER A 238 7.54 -13.57 30.84
C SER A 238 6.63 -12.77 29.91
N GLY A 239 7.19 -11.97 29.00
CA GLY A 239 6.47 -11.06 28.12
C GLY A 239 6.15 -9.70 28.74
N THR A 240 6.67 -9.40 29.94
CA THR A 240 6.44 -8.12 30.63
C THR A 240 7.33 -7.03 30.04
N VAL A 241 6.73 -5.88 29.71
CA VAL A 241 7.45 -4.72 29.17
C VAL A 241 8.37 -4.13 30.23
N GLN A 242 9.63 -3.95 29.87
CA GLN A 242 10.68 -3.41 30.73
C GLN A 242 10.88 -1.91 30.45
N GLY A 243 11.05 -1.14 31.53
CA GLY A 243 11.48 0.26 31.42
C GLY A 243 12.96 0.33 31.05
N VAL A 244 13.27 1.02 29.96
CA VAL A 244 14.63 1.16 29.44
C VAL A 244 14.88 2.61 29.04
N SER A 245 16.15 3.03 28.99
CA SER A 245 16.55 4.30 28.39
C SER A 245 17.30 4.04 27.08
N LEU A 246 16.98 4.80 26.03
CA LEU A 246 17.64 4.68 24.73
C LEU A 246 18.75 5.73 24.59
N ILE A 247 19.94 5.28 24.25
CA ILE A 247 21.00 6.11 23.67
C ILE A 247 20.85 6.01 22.15
N ALA A 248 20.71 7.16 21.51
CA ALA A 248 20.55 7.28 20.07
C ALA A 248 21.72 6.63 19.30
N ALA A 249 21.48 6.25 18.05
CA ALA A 249 22.46 5.58 17.21
C ALA A 249 23.78 6.38 17.10
N ASP A 250 24.91 5.68 17.24
CA ASP A 250 26.23 6.24 16.96
C ASP A 250 26.51 6.36 15.44
N SER A 251 27.73 6.78 15.08
CA SER A 251 28.14 6.92 13.67
C SER A 251 28.13 5.61 12.89
N ASP A 252 28.12 4.46 13.57
CA ASP A 252 28.06 3.14 12.96
C ASP A 252 26.61 2.58 12.93
N GLY A 253 25.63 3.39 13.36
CA GLY A 253 24.22 3.03 13.41
C GLY A 253 23.85 2.12 14.58
N VAL A 254 24.65 2.10 15.65
CA VAL A 254 24.42 1.24 16.82
C VAL A 254 23.67 2.02 17.90
N PHE A 255 22.48 1.54 18.24
CA PHE A 255 21.72 1.99 19.41
C PHE A 255 22.19 1.26 20.68
N GLU A 256 22.01 1.89 21.84
CA GLU A 256 22.20 1.25 23.13
C GLU A 256 20.98 1.45 24.03
N LEU A 257 20.37 0.35 24.45
CA LEU A 257 19.34 0.33 25.47
C LEU A 257 20.01 0.07 26.82
N THR A 258 19.78 0.96 27.77
CA THR A 258 20.29 0.85 29.14
C THR A 258 19.15 0.50 30.09
N GLY A 259 19.44 -0.37 31.05
CA GLY A 259 18.47 -0.89 32.02
C GLY A 259 19.15 -1.74 33.08
N THR A 260 18.38 -2.55 33.79
CA THR A 260 18.90 -3.46 34.81
C THR A 260 18.25 -4.83 34.67
N GLY A 261 19.03 -5.89 34.87
CA GLY A 261 18.51 -7.26 34.90
C GLY A 261 18.17 -7.83 33.53
N PHE A 262 18.76 -7.31 32.45
CA PHE A 262 18.67 -7.98 31.16
C PHE A 262 19.23 -9.40 31.27
N ALA A 263 18.55 -10.33 30.61
CA ALA A 263 18.93 -11.74 30.54
C ALA A 263 18.81 -12.23 29.09
N SER A 264 19.39 -13.40 28.81
CA SER A 264 19.10 -14.10 27.56
C SER A 264 17.60 -14.36 27.41
N ASP A 265 17.14 -14.42 26.16
CA ASP A 265 15.73 -14.57 25.77
C ASP A 265 14.84 -13.35 26.05
N PHE A 266 15.40 -12.22 26.50
CA PHE A 266 14.73 -10.93 26.38
C PHE A 266 14.49 -10.63 24.90
N THR A 267 13.46 -9.84 24.60
CA THR A 267 13.13 -9.44 23.23
C THR A 267 13.13 -7.94 23.07
N VAL A 268 13.63 -7.47 21.93
CA VAL A 268 13.55 -6.08 21.48
C VAL A 268 12.77 -6.05 20.17
N SER A 269 11.78 -5.18 20.06
CA SER A 269 11.02 -4.96 18.83
C SER A 269 10.70 -3.48 18.65
N ILE A 270 10.33 -3.09 17.44
CA ILE A 270 9.67 -1.82 17.18
C ILE A 270 8.23 -1.90 17.73
N ASN A 271 7.73 -0.79 18.27
CA ASN A 271 6.40 -0.66 18.86
C ASN A 271 5.31 -0.51 17.78
N GLY A 272 5.02 -1.60 17.06
CA GLY A 272 4.11 -1.57 15.92
C GLY A 272 4.69 -0.78 14.75
N VAL A 273 3.84 -0.03 14.04
CA VAL A 273 4.28 0.87 12.96
C VAL A 273 4.65 2.23 13.56
N VAL A 274 5.90 2.64 13.39
CA VAL A 274 6.41 3.92 13.87
C VAL A 274 6.69 4.84 12.69
N THR A 275 6.29 6.11 12.82
CA THR A 275 6.50 7.12 11.77
C THR A 275 7.68 8.00 12.12
N GLN A 276 8.68 8.04 11.23
CA GLN A 276 9.87 8.87 11.36
C GLN A 276 9.89 9.88 10.21
N ALA A 277 9.51 11.12 10.52
CA ALA A 277 9.20 12.13 9.52
C ALA A 277 8.11 11.66 8.53
N ALA A 278 8.49 11.27 7.31
CA ALA A 278 7.58 10.74 6.29
C ALA A 278 7.65 9.21 6.12
N ILE A 279 8.66 8.55 6.71
CA ILE A 279 8.91 7.12 6.50
C ILE A 279 8.31 6.31 7.63
N MET A 280 7.59 5.23 7.31
CA MET A 280 7.04 4.30 8.30
C MET A 280 7.90 3.05 8.42
N TYR A 281 8.10 2.59 9.64
CA TYR A 281 8.90 1.41 9.94
C TYR A 281 8.15 0.44 10.83
N GLU A 282 8.37 -0.85 10.62
CA GLU A 282 7.92 -1.92 11.51
C GLU A 282 8.97 -3.03 11.55
N SER A 283 9.14 -3.71 12.69
CA SER A 283 9.97 -4.92 12.76
C SER A 283 9.08 -6.16 12.76
N PRO A 284 8.94 -6.89 11.64
CA PRO A 284 8.11 -8.10 11.59
C PRO A 284 8.68 -9.22 12.47
N GLU A 285 10.00 -9.22 12.70
CA GLU A 285 10.68 -10.15 13.58
C GLU A 285 11.22 -9.42 14.82
N VAL A 286 11.08 -10.07 15.99
CA VAL A 286 11.66 -9.57 17.24
C VAL A 286 13.12 -9.98 17.35
N LEU A 287 13.98 -9.08 17.86
CA LEU A 287 15.35 -9.41 18.20
C LEU A 287 15.38 -10.15 19.53
N LYS A 288 15.83 -11.41 19.52
CA LYS A 288 16.08 -12.19 20.74
C LYS A 288 17.49 -11.90 21.26
N ILE A 289 17.60 -11.57 22.54
CA ILE A 289 18.84 -11.19 23.19
C ILE A 289 19.60 -12.42 23.68
N THR A 290 20.92 -12.41 23.46
CA THR A 290 21.87 -13.38 24.02
C THR A 290 22.95 -12.63 24.79
N ILE A 291 23.07 -12.88 26.09
CA ILE A 291 24.11 -12.30 26.96
C ILE A 291 25.28 -13.28 27.09
#